data_AF-A0A937ZLW4-F1
#
_entry.id   AF-A0A937ZLW4-F1
#
_cell.length_a   1.000
_cell.length_b   1.000
_cell.length_c   1.000
_cell.angle_alpha   90.00
_cell.angle_beta   90.00
_cell.angle_gamma   90.00
#
_symmetry.space_group_name_H-M   'P 1'
#
loop_
_entity.id
_entity.type
_entity.pdbx_description
1 polymer ?
#
loop_
_entity_poly.entity_id
_entity_poly.type
_entity_poly.pdbx_seq_one_letter_code
_entity_poly.pdbx_strand_id
1 'polypeptide(L)' 'MAEAYIYDCVRTPRGKGRPDGALHEVPPIRLASHVLTRLKERNKLSTDQVDDIVFGVVEPVGE' A
#
# COMPACT_ATOMS: atom_id res chain seq x y z
N MET A 1 18.00 17.41 15.93
CA MET A 1 17.68 16.94 14.56
C MET A 1 16.78 15.72 14.75
N ALA A 2 15.70 15.58 13.99
CA ALA A 2 14.88 14.38 14.09
C ALA A 2 15.53 13.27 13.26
N GLU A 3 15.74 12.10 13.86
CA GLU A 3 16.23 10.91 13.17
C GLU A 3 15.06 10.20 12.50
N ALA A 4 15.31 9.57 11.34
CA ALA A 4 14.29 8.85 10.58
C ALA A 4 14.44 7.33 10.77
N TYR A 5 13.35 6.65 11.11
CA TYR A 5 13.32 5.21 11.35
C TYR A 5 12.31 4.52 10.44
N ILE A 6 12.66 3.33 9.95
CA ILE A 6 11.73 2.42 9.28
C ILE A 6 11.25 1.42 10.33
N TYR A 7 10.02 1.59 10.80
CA TYR A 7 9.44 0.70 11.81
C TYR A 7 8.97 -0.62 11.22
N ASP A 8 8.40 -0.58 10.02
CA ASP A 8 7.80 -1.76 9.43
C ASP A 8 7.66 -1.66 7.90
N CYS A 9 7.54 -2.80 7.22
CA CYS A 9 7.38 -2.89 5.77
C CYS A 9 6.49 -4.07 5.34
N VAL A 10 5.58 -3.80 4.40
CA VAL A 10 4.70 -4.80 3.76
C VAL A 10 4.64 -4.56 2.26
N ARG A 11 4.18 -5.57 1.54
CA ARG A 11 3.86 -5.47 0.11
C ARG A 11 2.77 -6.46 -0.27
N THR A 12 2.08 -6.21 -1.38
CA THR A 12 1.27 -7.23 -2.03
C THR A 12 2.18 -8.30 -2.68
N PRO A 13 1.64 -9.48 -2.99
CA PRO A 13 2.18 -10.33 -4.04
C PRO A 13 2.22 -9.55 -5.38
N ARG A 14 3.05 -10.02 -6.31
CA ARG A 14 3.07 -9.48 -7.68
C ARG A 14 2.21 -10.34 -8.58
N GLY A 15 1.19 -9.75 -9.19
CA GLY A 15 0.40 -10.38 -10.24
C GLY A 15 1.12 -10.28 -11.59
N LYS A 16 0.82 -11.20 -12.52
CA LYS A 16 1.26 -11.07 -13.91
C LYS A 16 0.47 -9.94 -14.58
N GLY A 17 1.13 -9.07 -15.33
CA GLY A 17 0.50 -7.99 -16.10
C GLY A 17 -0.12 -8.50 -17.41
N ARG A 18 -1.11 -9.39 -17.31
CA ARG A 18 -1.83 -10.00 -18.43
C ARG A 18 -3.30 -10.19 -18.03
N PRO A 19 -4.24 -10.34 -18.98
CA PRO A 19 -5.65 -10.54 -18.66
C PRO A 19 -5.95 -11.74 -17.75
N ASP A 20 -5.12 -12.78 -17.81
CA ASP A 20 -5.20 -13.98 -16.97
C ASP A 20 -4.38 -13.87 -15.66
N GLY A 21 -3.87 -12.68 -15.34
CA GLY A 21 -3.09 -12.42 -14.15
C GLY A 21 -3.94 -12.39 -12.89
N ALA A 22 -3.44 -13.00 -11.81
CA ALA A 22 -4.19 -13.13 -10.55
C ALA A 22 -4.62 -11.80 -9.89
N LEU A 23 -4.03 -10.67 -10.27
CA LEU A 23 -4.40 -9.34 -9.78
C LEU A 23 -5.01 -8.44 -10.86
N HIS A 24 -5.26 -8.96 -12.07
CA HIS A 24 -5.73 -8.16 -13.21
C HIS A 24 -7.07 -7.48 -12.93
N GLU A 25 -7.99 -8.20 -12.26
CA GLU A 25 -9.31 -7.70 -11.92
C GLU A 25 -9.35 -6.88 -10.62
N VAL A 26 -8.20 -6.69 -9.94
CA VAL A 26 -8.14 -5.99 -8.66
C VAL A 26 -7.83 -4.51 -8.92
N PRO A 27 -8.74 -3.59 -8.55
CA PRO A 27 -8.49 -2.15 -8.70
C PRO A 27 -7.22 -1.73 -7.94
N PRO A 28 -6.41 -0.81 -8.48
CA PRO A 28 -5.19 -0.34 -7.81
C PRO A 28 -5.43 0.20 -6.39
N ILE A 29 -6.56 0.89 -6.15
CA ILE A 29 -6.93 1.40 -4.81
C ILE A 29 -7.11 0.27 -3.78
N ARG A 30 -7.57 -0.91 -4.22
CA ARG A 30 -7.71 -2.09 -3.36
C ARG A 30 -6.33 -2.65 -3.01
N LEU A 31 -5.37 -2.60 -3.91
CA LEU A 31 -3.99 -3.02 -3.64
C LEU A 31 -3.31 -2.05 -2.65
N ALA A 32 -3.47 -0.74 -2.85
CA ALA A 32 -2.93 0.29 -1.97
C ALA A 32 -3.55 0.25 -0.56
N SER A 33 -4.87 0.13 -0.45
CA SER A 33 -5.55 0.01 0.85
C SER A 33 -5.22 -1.30 1.59
N HIS A 34 -4.94 -2.39 0.86
CA HIS A 34 -4.58 -3.67 1.48
C HIS A 34 -3.31 -3.56 2.31
N VAL A 35 -2.25 -2.92 1.78
CA VAL A 35 -0.98 -2.79 2.50
C VAL A 35 -1.13 -1.90 3.75
N LEU A 36 -1.88 -0.81 3.67
CA LEU A 36 -2.12 0.06 4.82
C LEU A 36 -2.92 -0.64 5.92
N THR A 37 -3.95 -1.41 5.53
CA THR A 37 -4.75 -2.21 6.46
C THR A 37 -3.89 -3.23 7.20
N ARG A 38 -2.97 -3.91 6.49
CA ARG A 38 -2.06 -4.87 7.10
C ARG A 38 -1.04 -4.23 8.04
N LEU A 39 -0.51 -3.06 7.73
CA LEU A 39 0.36 -2.31 8.65
C LEU A 39 -0.39 -1.93 9.93
N LYS A 40 -1.64 -1.45 9.80
CA LYS A 40 -2.48 -1.12 10.94
C LYS A 40 -2.73 -2.33 11.83
N GLU A 41 -3.15 -3.45 11.26
CA GLU A 41 -3.46 -4.68 11.99
C GLU A 41 -2.22 -5.26 12.67
N ARG A 42 -1.08 -5.33 11.97
CA ARG A 42 0.15 -5.94 12.51
C ARG A 42 0.72 -5.15 13.69
N ASN A 43 0.62 -3.83 13.65
CA ASN A 43 1.24 -2.95 14.64
C ASN A 43 0.24 -2.37 15.65
N LYS A 44 -1.06 -2.68 15.52
CA LYS A 44 -2.14 -2.02 16.27
C LYS A 44 -2.04 -0.49 16.19
N LEU A 45 -1.68 0.01 15.00
CA LEU A 45 -1.39 1.42 14.76
C LEU A 45 -2.67 2.26 14.95
N SER A 46 -2.54 3.32 15.76
CA SER A 46 -3.58 4.32 15.88
C SER A 46 -3.50 5.29 14.69
N THR A 47 -4.54 5.35 13.87
CA THR A 47 -4.50 6.09 12.60
C THR A 47 -4.50 7.61 12.79
N ASP A 48 -4.84 8.11 13.98
CA ASP A 48 -4.71 9.51 14.39
C ASP A 48 -3.24 9.96 14.56
N GLN A 49 -2.30 9.03 14.64
CA GLN A 49 -0.86 9.32 14.72
C GLN A 49 -0.18 9.42 13.34
N VAL A 50 -0.95 9.22 12.26
CA VAL A 50 -0.42 9.27 10.88
C VAL A 50 -0.70 10.65 10.31
N ASP A 51 0.36 11.43 10.10
CA ASP A 51 0.24 12.78 9.55
C ASP A 51 0.04 12.79 8.03
N ASP A 52 0.74 11.91 7.29
CA ASP A 52 0.72 11.89 5.83
C ASP A 52 0.94 10.47 5.25
N ILE A 53 0.43 10.25 4.04
CA ILE A 53 0.59 9.01 3.27
C ILE A 53 1.05 9.37 1.86
N VAL A 54 2.24 8.89 1.49
CA VAL A 54 2.83 9.17 0.17
C VAL A 54 2.92 7.87 -0.64
N PHE A 55 2.26 7.85 -1.80
CA PHE A 55 2.36 6.76 -2.79
C PHE A 55 3.09 7.20 -4.05
N GLY A 56 4.05 6.39 -4.48
CA GLY A 56 4.64 6.51 -5.82
C GLY A 56 3.80 5.78 -6.85
N VAL A 57 3.28 6.50 -7.85
CA VAL A 57 2.46 5.95 -8.94
C VAL A 57 2.98 6.50 -10.26
N VAL A 58 3.32 5.60 -11.19
CA VAL A 58 3.89 5.98 -12.50
C VAL A 58 2.82 6.53 -13.44
N GLU A 59 1.64 5.93 -13.44
CA GLU A 59 0.47 6.36 -14.25
C GLU A 59 -0.68 6.75 -13.30
N PRO A 60 -0.73 8.01 -12.82
CA PRO A 60 -1.71 8.46 -11.83
C PRO A 60 -3.03 8.92 -12.50
N VAL A 61 -3.46 8.19 -13.52
CA VAL A 61 -4.65 8.51 -14.33
C VAL A 61 -5.44 7.25 -14.63
N GLY A 62 -6.76 7.35 -14.58
CA GLY A 62 -7.66 6.22 -14.80
C GLY A 62 -7.83 5.35 -13.56
N GLU A 63 -9.09 5.17 -13.17
CA GLU A 63 -9.54 4.08 -12.32
C GLU A 63 -10.60 3.27 -13.08
#